data_AF-A0A1V6JVG2-F1
#
_entry.id   AF-A0A1V6JVG2-F1
#
_cell.length_a   1.000
_cell.length_b   1.000
_cell.length_c   1.000
_cell.angle_alpha   90.00
_cell.angle_beta   90.00
_cell.angle_gamma   90.00
#
_symmetry.space_group_name_H-M   'P 1'
#
loop_
_entity.id
_entity.type
_entity.pdbx_description
1 polymer ?
#
loop_
_entity_poly.entity_id
_entity_poly.type
_entity_poly.pdbx_seq_one_letter_code
_entity_poly.pdbx_strand_id
1 'polypeptide(L)'
;MESTIRLNLTRVLEVTGELKHFLDLGAIRLQAAGQLSQEASEALIFAMADELEDHIRAMRDRQGTATIRDIRTWIRAWIDEQEAALGVKPPGNGDRG
;
A
#
# COMPACT_ATOMS: atom_id res chain seq x y z
N MET A 1 8.99 19.25 -19.24
CA MET A 1 8.37 19.35 -17.90
C MET A 1 7.39 18.20 -17.82
N GLU A 2 7.81 17.06 -17.28
CA GLU A 2 6.87 15.97 -16.98
C GLU A 2 5.96 16.47 -15.86
N SER A 3 4.69 16.69 -16.17
CA SER A 3 3.68 16.98 -15.16
C SER A 3 3.51 15.70 -14.35
N THR A 4 4.24 15.58 -13.23
CA THR A 4 3.96 14.55 -12.24
C THR A 4 2.56 14.84 -11.72
N ILE A 5 1.56 14.19 -12.31
CA ILE A 5 0.23 14.12 -11.71
C ILE A 5 0.46 13.33 -10.43
N ARG A 6 0.73 14.03 -9.32
CA ARG A 6 0.70 13.45 -7.99
C ARG A 6 -0.67 12.80 -7.87
N LEU A 7 -0.69 11.48 -7.89
CA LEU A 7 -1.91 10.76 -7.58
C LEU A 7 -2.32 11.25 -6.20
N ASN A 8 -3.56 11.72 -6.05
CA ASN A 8 -4.10 11.95 -4.71
C ASN A 8 -4.30 10.57 -4.09
N LEU A 9 -3.22 10.00 -3.58
CA LEU A 9 -3.14 8.60 -3.17
C LEU A 9 -4.15 8.32 -2.06
N THR A 10 -4.32 9.27 -1.13
CA THR A 10 -5.38 9.23 -0.12
C THR A 10 -6.75 9.04 -0.78
N ARG A 11 -7.09 9.86 -1.78
CA ARG A 11 -8.38 9.74 -2.47
C ARG A 11 -8.51 8.44 -3.25
N VAL A 12 -7.42 7.97 -3.86
CA VAL A 12 -7.40 6.69 -4.57
C VAL A 12 -7.69 5.55 -3.59
N LEU A 13 -6.99 5.51 -2.45
CA LEU A 13 -7.16 4.52 -1.40
C LEU A 13 -8.58 4.54 -0.80
N GLU A 14 -9.18 5.72 -0.65
CA GLU A 14 -10.58 5.85 -0.23
C GLU A 14 -11.55 5.24 -1.26
N VAL A 15 -11.38 5.60 -2.53
CA VAL A 15 -12.28 5.16 -3.61
C VAL A 15 -12.13 3.65 -3.89
N THR A 16 -10.93 3.09 -3.72
CA THR A 16 -10.70 1.65 -3.85
C THR A 16 -11.10 0.88 -2.59
N GLY A 17 -11.32 1.56 -1.47
CA GLY A 17 -11.62 0.95 -0.17
C GLY A 17 -10.39 0.37 0.54
N GLU A 18 -9.18 0.64 0.05
CA GLU A 18 -7.94 0.06 0.58
C GLU A 18 -7.22 0.98 1.59
N LEU A 19 -7.77 2.18 1.89
CA LEU A 19 -7.20 3.11 2.88
C LEU A 19 -6.95 2.46 4.24
N LYS A 20 -7.92 1.71 4.75
CA LYS A 20 -7.78 1.02 6.04
C LYS A 20 -6.64 0.00 6.00
N HIS A 21 -6.57 -0.80 4.95
CA HIS A 21 -5.52 -1.82 4.79
C HIS A 21 -4.12 -1.19 4.71
N PHE A 22 -3.98 -0.07 4.01
CA PHE A 22 -2.73 0.68 3.96
C PHE A 22 -2.31 1.21 5.34
N LEU A 23 -3.23 1.78 6.12
CA LEU A 23 -2.94 2.27 7.47
C LEU A 23 -2.60 1.13 8.45
N ASP A 24 -3.32 0.00 8.36
CA ASP A 24 -3.04 -1.20 9.16
C ASP A 24 -1.63 -1.75 8.85
N LEU A 25 -1.23 -1.79 7.57
CA LEU A 25 0.13 -2.15 7.15
C LEU A 25 1.19 -1.19 7.74
N GLY A 26 0.92 0.11 7.71
CA GLY A 26 1.80 1.11 8.31
C GLY A 26 2.02 0.88 9.80
N ALA A 27 0.95 0.55 10.53
CA ALA A 27 1.04 0.21 11.96
C ALA A 27 1.85 -1.07 12.22
N ILE A 28 1.69 -2.10 11.37
CA ILE A 28 2.47 -3.34 11.44
C ILE A 28 3.95 -3.05 11.20
N ARG A 29 4.29 -2.32 10.13
CA ARG A 29 5.69 -1.95 9.83
C ARG A 29 6.32 -1.16 10.96
N LEU A 30 5.57 -0.22 11.55
CA LEU A 30 6.03 0.59 12.68
C LEU A 30 6.34 -0.29 13.91
N GLN A 31 5.45 -1.23 14.23
CA GLN A 31 5.64 -2.20 15.31
C GLN A 31 6.86 -3.09 15.06
N ALA A 32 7.05 -3.58 13.82
CA ALA A 32 8.19 -4.42 13.45
C ALA A 32 9.53 -3.65 13.50
N ALA A 33 9.52 -2.37 13.11
CA ALA A 33 10.70 -1.51 13.16
C ALA A 33 11.08 -1.05 14.58
N GLY A 34 10.20 -1.26 15.57
CA GLY A 34 10.39 -0.78 16.94
C GLY A 34 10.47 0.75 17.05
N GLN A 35 10.01 1.46 16.01
CA GLN A 35 10.01 2.92 15.97
C GLN A 35 8.74 3.43 16.64
N LEU A 36 8.88 4.25 17.67
CA LEU A 36 7.74 4.76 18.45
C LEU A 36 7.59 6.28 18.39
N SER A 37 8.50 6.99 17.68
CA SER A 37 8.38 8.44 17.51
C SER A 37 7.39 8.77 16.39
N GLN A 38 6.70 9.90 16.56
CA GLN A 38 5.80 10.44 15.54
C GLN A 38 6.54 10.71 14.23
N GLU A 39 7.72 11.32 14.30
CA GLU A 39 8.55 11.63 13.12
C GLU A 39 8.93 10.36 12.33
N ALA A 40 9.32 9.28 13.01
CA ALA A 40 9.64 8.02 12.33
C ALA A 40 8.40 7.38 11.71
N SER A 41 7.25 7.51 12.39
CA SER A 41 5.96 7.03 11.86
C SER A 41 5.55 7.79 10.60
N GLU A 42 5.67 9.11 10.61
CA GLU A 42 5.38 9.96 9.44
C GLU A 42 6.33 9.64 8.29
N ALA A 43 7.64 9.55 8.54
CA ALA A 43 8.63 9.21 7.53
C ALA A 43 8.36 7.83 6.90
N LEU A 44 7.97 6.84 7.71
CA LEU A 44 7.58 5.52 7.23
C LEU A 44 6.35 5.60 6.32
N ILE A 45 5.28 6.28 6.76
CA ILE A 45 4.04 6.42 5.97
C ILE A 45 4.30 7.13 4.63
N PHE A 46 5.14 8.17 4.62
CA PHE A 46 5.54 8.84 3.37
C PHE A 46 6.32 7.91 2.45
N ALA A 47 7.30 7.15 2.98
CA ALA A 47 8.03 6.18 2.19
C ALA A 47 7.12 5.09 1.61
N MET A 48 6.15 4.58 2.39
CA MET A 48 5.15 3.62 1.87
C MET A 48 4.27 4.21 0.78
N ALA A 49 3.89 5.49 0.92
CA ALA A 49 3.08 6.18 -0.07
C ALA A 49 3.84 6.33 -1.40
N ASP A 50 5.11 6.71 -1.34
CA ASP A 50 5.99 6.81 -2.50
C ASP A 50 6.19 5.43 -3.17
N GLU A 51 6.46 4.37 -2.40
CA GLU A 51 6.56 2.99 -2.90
C GLU A 51 5.29 2.54 -3.63
N LEU A 52 4.12 2.86 -3.09
CA LEU A 52 2.83 2.50 -3.68
C LEU A 52 2.54 3.31 -4.96
N GLU A 53 2.86 4.61 -4.97
CA GLU A 53 2.69 5.46 -6.16
C GLU A 53 3.57 4.96 -7.32
N ASP A 54 4.83 4.62 -7.04
CA ASP A 54 5.75 4.04 -8.02
C ASP A 54 5.26 2.68 -8.54
N HIS A 55 4.73 1.82 -7.66
CA HIS A 55 4.15 0.54 -8.06
C HIS A 55 2.95 0.71 -9.02
N ILE A 56 2.03 1.61 -8.68
CA ILE A 56 0.86 1.92 -9.53
C ILE A 56 1.31 2.50 -10.87
N ARG A 57 2.31 3.39 -10.87
CA ARG A 57 2.87 3.99 -12.10
C ARG A 57 3.48 2.91 -12.99
N ALA A 58 4.32 2.05 -12.43
CA ALA A 58 4.96 0.95 -13.18
C ALA A 58 3.92 -0.01 -13.79
N MET A 59 2.85 -0.32 -13.07
CA MET A 59 1.77 -1.17 -13.58
C MET A 59 0.95 -0.48 -14.68
N ARG A 60 0.67 0.82 -14.52
CA ARG A 60 0.02 1.62 -15.57
C ARG A 60 0.89 1.70 -16.83
N ASP A 61 2.18 1.95 -16.70
CA ASP A 61 3.09 2.06 -17.84
C ASP A 61 3.15 0.76 -18.65
N ARG A 62 2.97 -0.40 -17.99
CA ARG A 62 2.88 -1.72 -18.64
C ARG A 62 1.54 -1.97 -19.34
N GLN A 63 0.42 -1.49 -18.79
CA GLN A 63 -0.93 -1.75 -19.30
C GLN A 63 -1.51 -0.63 -20.17
N GLY A 64 -0.89 0.56 -20.15
CA GLY A 64 -1.32 1.77 -20.85
C GLY A 64 -2.48 2.50 -20.15
N THR A 65 -3.57 1.81 -19.81
CA THR A 65 -4.72 2.36 -19.09
C THR A 65 -5.06 1.54 -17.86
N ALA A 66 -5.70 2.17 -16.87
CA ALA A 66 -6.06 1.53 -15.61
C ALA A 66 -7.46 1.98 -15.19
N THR A 67 -8.35 1.03 -14.91
CA THR A 67 -9.64 1.30 -14.28
C THR A 67 -9.48 1.38 -12.75
N ILE A 68 -10.50 1.88 -12.04
CA ILE A 68 -10.54 1.85 -10.57
C ILE A 68 -10.41 0.42 -10.04
N ARG A 69 -10.96 -0.57 -10.76
CA ARG A 69 -10.85 -1.99 -10.39
C ARG A 69 -9.41 -2.48 -10.52
N ASP A 70 -8.72 -2.12 -11.60
CA ASP A 70 -7.31 -2.49 -11.80
C ASP A 70 -6.42 -1.86 -10.73
N ILE A 71 -6.64 -0.57 -10.44
CA ILE A 71 -5.92 0.15 -9.38
C ILE A 71 -6.14 -0.51 -8.02
N ARG A 72 -7.39 -0.88 -7.70
CA ARG A 72 -7.68 -1.63 -6.47
C ARG A 72 -6.92 -2.95 -6.42
N THR A 73 -6.92 -3.71 -7.51
CA THR A 73 -6.19 -4.98 -7.59
C THR A 73 -4.69 -4.80 -7.39
N TRP A 74 -4.09 -3.75 -7.96
CA TRP A 74 -2.66 -3.46 -7.78
C TRP A 74 -2.34 -3.03 -6.36
N ILE A 75 -3.15 -2.13 -5.78
CA ILE A 75 -2.97 -1.72 -4.37
C ILE A 75 -3.07 -2.95 -3.46
N ARG A 76 -4.06 -3.81 -3.69
CA ARG A 76 -4.24 -4.99 -2.85
C ARG A 76 -3.08 -5.97 -2.97
N ALA A 77 -2.63 -6.25 -4.20
CA ALA A 77 -1.49 -7.11 -4.44
C ALA A 77 -0.22 -6.56 -3.76
N TRP A 78 0.02 -5.25 -3.87
CA TRP A 78 1.14 -4.60 -3.19
C TRP A 78 1.03 -4.72 -1.66
N ILE A 79 -0.15 -4.48 -1.07
CA ILE A 79 -0.36 -4.64 0.39
C ILE A 79 -0.07 -6.09 0.81
N ASP A 80 -0.65 -7.07 0.11
CA ASP A 80 -0.48 -8.49 0.43
C ASP A 80 1.02 -8.90 0.32
N GLU A 81 1.76 -8.37 -0.66
CA GLU A 81 3.21 -8.55 -0.79
C GLU A 81 3.98 -7.96 0.41
N GLN A 82 3.60 -6.77 0.87
CA GLN A 82 4.25 -6.14 2.03
C GLN A 82 3.94 -6.87 3.34
N GLU A 83 2.69 -7.33 3.54
CA GLU A 83 2.31 -8.14 4.70
C GLU A 83 3.09 -9.46 4.74
N ALA A 84 3.23 -10.12 3.59
CA ALA A 84 4.01 -11.35 3.46
C ALA A 84 5.51 -11.13 3.77
N ALA A 85 6.10 -10.02 3.29
CA ALA A 85 7.49 -9.67 3.56
C ALA A 85 7.77 -9.44 5.05
N LEU A 86 6.78 -8.95 5.79
CA LEU A 86 6.85 -8.74 7.25
C LEU A 86 6.62 -10.03 8.05
N GLY A 87 6.34 -11.15 7.39
CA GLY A 87 5.99 -12.40 8.05
C GLY A 87 4.63 -12.36 8.76
N VAL A 88 3.79 -11.36 8.47
CA VAL A 88 2.42 -11.32 8.94
C VAL A 88 1.64 -12.31 8.10
N LYS A 89 1.40 -13.50 8.66
CA LYS A 89 0.48 -14.46 8.07
C LYS A 89 -0.87 -13.74 7.97
N PRO A 90 -1.54 -13.68 6.80
CA PRO A 90 -2.92 -13.21 6.76
C PRO A 90 -3.70 -14.02 7.79
N PRO A 91 -4.68 -13.44 8.50
CA PRO A 91 -5.50 -14.20 9.45
C PRO A 91 -6.08 -15.37 8.69
N GLY A 92 -5.47 -16.55 8.91
CA GLY A 92 -5.71 -17.71 8.10
C GLY A 92 -7.17 -18.05 8.24
N ASN A 93 -7.88 -18.11 7.11
CA ASN A 93 -9.12 -18.86 7.05
C ASN A 93 -8.82 -20.24 7.64
N GLY A 94 -9.49 -20.57 8.73
CA GLY A 94 -9.14 -21.70 9.59
C GLY A 94 -9.04 -23.00 8.81
N ASP A 95 -7.89 -23.65 8.92
CA ASP A 95 -7.77 -25.07 8.63
C ASP A 95 -8.42 -25.82 9.79
N ARG A 96 -9.68 -26.20 9.60
CA ARG A 96 -10.29 -27.31 10.35
C ARG A 96 -9.76 -28.60 9.72
N GLY A 97 -8.83 -29.25 10.40
CA GLY A 97 -8.41 -30.63 10.18
C GLY A 97 -8.35 -31.34 11.52
#